data_AF-A0AAW6XUN1-F1
#
_entry.id   AF-A0AAW6XUN1-F1
#
_cell.length_a   1.000
_cell.length_b   1.000
_cell.length_c   1.000
_cell.angle_alpha   90.00
_cell.angle_beta   90.00
_cell.angle_gamma   90.00
#
_symmetry.space_group_name_H-M   'P 1'
#
loop_
_entity.id
_entity.type
_entity.pdbx_description
1 polymer ?
#
loop_
_entity_poly.entity_id
_entity_poly.type
_entity_poly.pdbx_seq_one_letter_code
_entity_poly.pdbx_strand_id
1 'polypeptide(L)' 'DEERARAKERIFSIRDSFGGWDPRRQRPELWDLYNGGKMAGENVRVFPISNWTEADVWEYIGARGIELPSIYYAHDR' A
#
# COMPACT_ATOMS: atom_id res chain seq x y z
N ASP A 1 11.87 3.44 7.67
CA ASP A 1 11.99 4.04 6.33
C ASP A 1 11.69 3.01 5.26
N GLU A 2 10.58 3.18 4.54
CA GLU A 2 10.24 2.30 3.44
C GLU A 2 11.24 2.45 2.29
N GLU A 3 11.42 1.38 1.52
CA GLU A 3 12.45 1.31 0.48
C GLU A 3 12.28 2.42 -0.56
N ARG A 4 13.33 3.20 -0.87
CA ARG A 4 13.24 4.37 -1.78
C ARG A 4 12.62 4.06 -3.16
N ALA A 5 12.64 2.80 -3.59
CA ALA A 5 11.98 2.33 -4.81
C ALA A 5 10.46 2.54 -4.80
N ARG A 6 9.85 2.63 -3.60
CA ARG A 6 8.42 2.90 -3.34
C ARG A 6 7.93 4.24 -3.88
N ALA A 7 8.82 5.20 -4.10
CA ALA A 7 8.45 6.52 -4.65
C ALA A 7 7.86 6.44 -6.08
N LYS A 8 7.99 5.29 -6.75
CA LYS A 8 7.39 5.01 -8.07
C LYS A 8 6.25 3.98 -7.99
N GLU A 9 5.90 3.51 -6.80
CA GLU A 9 4.77 2.58 -6.62
C GLU A 9 3.44 3.31 -6.83
N ARG A 10 2.49 2.54 -7.36
CA ARG A 10 1.12 2.98 -7.64
C ARG A 10 0.20 2.42 -6.56
N ILE A 11 -0.93 3.08 -6.32
CA ILE A 11 -1.97 2.55 -5.42
C ILE A 11 -2.49 1.22 -5.96
N PHE A 12 -2.65 1.09 -7.28
CA PHE A 12 -3.09 -0.11 -7.99
C PHE A 12 -1.92 -0.75 -8.74
N SER A 13 -1.59 -1.99 -8.38
CA SER A 13 -0.62 -2.83 -9.08
C SER A 13 -1.34 -3.98 -9.79
N ILE A 14 -1.47 -3.88 -11.11
CA ILE A 14 -2.13 -4.89 -11.95
C ILE A 14 -1.14 -6.00 -12.26
N ARG A 15 -1.57 -7.25 -12.10
CA ARG A 15 -0.81 -8.48 -12.33
C ARG A 15 -1.55 -9.39 -13.30
N ASP A 16 -0.80 -10.08 -14.15
CA ASP A 16 -1.34 -11.11 -15.02
C ASP A 16 -1.68 -12.40 -14.25
N SER A 17 -2.18 -13.42 -14.97
CA SER A 17 -2.59 -14.71 -14.41
C SER A 17 -1.45 -15.52 -13.79
N PHE A 18 -0.21 -15.21 -14.13
CA PHE A 18 0.99 -15.82 -13.56
C PHE A 18 1.62 -14.94 -12.47
N GLY A 19 0.98 -13.83 -12.11
CA GLY A 19 1.49 -12.86 -11.13
C GLY A 19 2.55 -11.89 -11.68
N GLY A 20 2.80 -11.93 -12.99
CA GLY A 20 3.73 -11.05 -13.68
C GLY A 20 3.32 -9.58 -13.62
N TRP A 21 4.30 -8.69 -13.61
CA TRP A 21 4.09 -7.24 -13.65
C TRP A 21 4.62 -6.67 -14.95
N ASP A 22 3.76 -5.96 -15.67
CA ASP A 22 4.10 -5.28 -16.90
C ASP A 22 3.87 -3.77 -16.74
N PRO A 23 4.90 -2.92 -16.92
CA PRO A 23 4.77 -1.47 -16.81
C PRO A 23 3.76 -0.89 -17.80
N ARG A 24 3.61 -1.49 -19.00
CA ARG A 24 2.67 -1.01 -20.04
C ARG A 24 1.21 -1.27 -19.70
N ARG A 25 0.95 -2.25 -18.83
CA ARG A 25 -0.40 -2.60 -18.38
C ARG A 25 -0.83 -1.81 -17.13
N GLN A 26 0.08 -1.06 -16.52
CA GLN A 26 -0.26 -0.20 -15.39
C GLN A 26 -1.03 1.02 -15.88
N ARG A 27 -2.08 1.36 -15.15
CA ARG A 27 -2.99 2.44 -15.53
C ARG A 27 -2.58 3.74 -14.85
N PRO A 28 -2.71 4.89 -15.53
CA PRO A 28 -2.54 6.19 -14.90
C PRO A 28 -3.50 6.35 -13.70
N GLU A 29 -2.99 6.94 -12.63
CA GLU A 29 -3.75 7.32 -11.44
C GLU A 29 -3.74 8.86 -11.45
N LEU A 30 -4.81 9.45 -11.97
CA LEU A 30 -4.93 10.90 -12.09
C LEU A 30 -5.76 11.40 -10.92
N TRP A 31 -5.18 12.23 -10.06
CA TRP A 31 -5.80 12.64 -8.79
C TRP A 31 -6.23 11.41 -7.97
N ASP A 32 -7.46 11.39 -7.45
CA ASP A 32 -8.04 10.27 -6.70
C ASP A 32 -8.92 9.37 -7.58
N LEU A 33 -8.74 9.40 -8.91
CA LEU A 33 -9.46 8.56 -9.86
C LEU A 33 -8.68 7.27 -10.11
N TYR A 34 -9.24 6.16 -9.64
CA TYR A 34 -8.64 4.83 -9.78
C TYR A 34 -9.43 3.96 -10.76
N ASN A 35 -8.72 3.32 -11.69
CA ASN A 35 -9.32 2.35 -12.61
C ASN A 35 -9.13 0.92 -12.08
N GLY A 36 -10.11 0.43 -11.32
CA GLY A 36 -10.13 -0.91 -10.73
C GLY A 36 -10.64 -2.04 -11.64
N GLY A 37 -10.94 -1.78 -12.92
CA GLY A 37 -11.44 -2.83 -13.82
C GLY A 37 -10.42 -3.98 -13.96
N LYS A 38 -10.87 -5.24 -13.97
CA LYS A 38 -9.95 -6.37 -14.18
C LYS A 38 -10.47 -7.26 -15.30
N MET A 39 -9.56 -7.81 -16.10
CA MET A 39 -9.86 -8.86 -17.06
C MET A 39 -9.89 -10.23 -16.37
N ALA A 40 -10.47 -11.23 -17.04
CA ALA A 40 -10.41 -12.59 -16.56
C ALA A 40 -8.94 -13.05 -16.43
N GLY A 41 -8.59 -13.65 -15.30
CA GLY A 41 -7.22 -14.05 -14.99
C GLY A 41 -6.32 -12.94 -14.43
N GLU A 42 -6.71 -11.67 -14.47
CA GLU A 42 -5.92 -10.61 -13.80
C GLU A 42 -6.16 -10.58 -12.28
N ASN A 43 -5.09 -10.26 -11.55
CA ASN A 43 -5.13 -9.94 -10.14
C ASN A 43 -4.69 -8.48 -9.93
N VAL A 44 -5.31 -7.80 -8.98
CA VAL A 44 -4.97 -6.42 -8.64
C VAL A 44 -4.56 -6.39 -7.17
N ARG A 45 -3.38 -5.86 -6.89
CA ARG A 45 -2.95 -5.52 -5.53
C ARG A 45 -3.19 -4.03 -5.31
N VAL A 46 -3.73 -3.69 -4.15
CA VAL A 46 -4.05 -2.31 -3.78
C VAL A 46 -3.30 -1.93 -2.52
N PHE A 47 -2.73 -0.74 -2.47
CA PHE A 47 -1.95 -0.22 -1.35
C PHE A 47 -2.60 1.06 -0.79
N PRO A 48 -3.63 0.96 0.06
CA PRO A 48 -4.45 2.12 0.46
C PRO A 48 -3.70 3.19 1.26
N ILE A 49 -2.58 2.82 1.88
CA ILE A 49 -1.77 3.69 2.74
C ILE A 49 -0.41 3.97 2.13
N SER A 50 -0.22 3.79 0.82
CA SER A 50 1.11 3.96 0.20
C SER A 50 1.61 5.42 0.22
N ASN A 51 0.72 6.38 0.48
CA ASN A 51 1.06 7.78 0.68
C ASN A 51 1.29 8.16 2.16
N TRP A 52 1.14 7.21 3.09
CA TRP A 52 1.38 7.45 4.51
C TRP A 52 2.86 7.30 4.83
N THR A 53 3.38 8.22 5.61
CA THR A 53 4.69 8.10 6.24
C THR A 53 4.61 7.24 7.50
N GLU A 54 5.77 6.85 8.02
CA GLU A 54 5.85 6.16 9.32
C GLU A 54 5.23 7.00 10.45
N ALA A 55 5.42 8.32 10.42
CA ALA A 55 4.82 9.23 11.39
C ALA A 55 3.29 9.24 11.30
N ASP A 56 2.73 9.29 10.09
CA ASP A 56 1.27 9.28 9.87
C ASP A 56 0.63 8.01 10.46
N VAL A 57 1.29 6.86 10.28
CA VAL A 57 0.84 5.58 10.85
C VAL A 57 0.79 5.64 12.38
N TRP A 58 1.88 6.10 13.02
CA TRP A 58 1.95 6.20 14.48
C TRP A 58 0.97 7.20 15.07
N GLU A 59 0.83 8.38 14.44
CA GLU A 59 -0.13 9.41 14.85
C GLU A 59 -1.56 8.88 14.78
N TYR A 60 -1.91 8.18 13.69
CA TYR A 60 -3.24 7.61 13.53
C TYR A 60 -3.55 6.53 14.57
N ILE A 61 -2.60 5.65 14.87
CA ILE A 61 -2.74 4.61 15.89
C ILE A 61 -3.02 5.23 17.26
N GLY A 62 -2.25 6.27 17.63
CA GLY A 62 -2.46 7.01 18.88
C GLY A 62 -3.81 7.73 18.91
N ALA A 63 -4.17 8.44 17.84
CA ALA A 63 -5.43 9.19 17.75
C ALA A 63 -6.69 8.30 17.78
N ARG A 64 -6.59 7.08 17.26
CA ARG A 64 -7.70 6.11 17.22
C ARG A 64 -7.69 5.10 18.37
N GLY A 65 -6.66 5.10 19.22
CA GLY A 65 -6.51 4.13 20.30
C GLY A 65 -6.45 2.68 19.80
N ILE A 66 -5.76 2.45 18.67
CA ILE A 66 -5.65 1.11 18.09
C ILE A 66 -4.70 0.27 18.96
N GLU A 67 -5.14 -0.93 19.34
CA GLU A 67 -4.32 -1.86 20.11
C GLU A 67 -3.09 -2.31 19.29
N LEU A 68 -1.93 -2.30 19.93
CA LEU A 68 -0.67 -2.74 19.34
C LEU A 68 -0.21 -4.06 19.96
N PRO A 69 0.44 -4.94 19.17
CA PRO A 69 1.16 -6.07 19.72
C PRO A 69 2.17 -5.65 20.79
N SER A 70 2.35 -6.47 21.82
CA SER A 70 3.20 -6.16 22.98
C SER A 70 4.66 -5.84 22.63
N ILE A 71 5.16 -6.35 21.51
CA ILE A 71 6.52 -6.10 20.99
C ILE A 71 6.80 -4.62 20.68
N TYR A 72 5.76 -3.79 20.52
CA TYR A 72 5.90 -2.36 20.26
C TYR A 72 6.01 -1.50 21.53
N TYR A 73 5.80 -2.09 22.71
CA TYR A 73 5.96 -1.40 23.98
C TYR A 73 7.31 -1.71 24.61
N ALA A 74 7.81 -0.78 25.42
CA ALA A 74 8.96 -1.05 26.26
C ALA A 74 8.65 -2.22 27.21
N HIS A 75 9.57 -3.17 27.31
CA HIS A 75 9.45 -4.24 28.29
C HIS A 75 9.71 -3.71 29.68
N ASP A 76 8.84 -4.04 30.62
CA ASP A 76 9.14 -3.91 32.04
C ASP A 76 10.34 -4.82 32.37
N ARG A 77 11.36 -4.22 33.00
CA ARG A 77 12.57 -4.93 33.45
C ARG A 77 12.50 -5.21 34.93
#